data_AF-A0A527ZAW4-F1
#
_entry.id   AF-A0A527ZAW4-F1
#
_cell.length_a   1.000
_cell.length_b   1.000
_cell.length_c   1.000
_cell.angle_alpha   90.00
_cell.angle_beta   90.00
_cell.angle_gamma   90.00
#
_symmetry.space_group_name_H-M   'P 1'
#
loop_
_entity.id
_entity.type
_entity.pdbx_description
1 polymer ?
#
loop_
_entity_poly.entity_id
_entity_poly.type
_entity_poly.pdbx_seq_one_letter_code
_entity_poly.pdbx_strand_id
1 'polypeptide(L)'
;HTVIRNAWAGDPYRIDTLFMYMSNMAWNSSMNTVETMAMLTDMDASGEYRIPFIIYSDAYYSETVPFADLVLPDTTYLERHDCISLLDRPISHADGPGDAIRHPVVEP
;
A
#
# COMPACT_ATOMS: atom_id res chain seq x y z
N HIS A 1 -7.44 6.50 12.40
CA HIS A 1 -8.25 5.60 11.57
C HIS A 1 -7.34 4.98 10.53
N THR A 2 -7.16 3.67 10.53
CA THR A 2 -6.33 2.94 9.55
C THR A 2 -7.24 2.11 8.66
N VAL A 3 -7.02 2.13 7.34
CA VAL A 3 -7.87 1.44 6.35
C VAL A 3 -8.03 -0.05 6.65
N ILE A 4 -6.96 -0.71 7.11
CA ILE A 4 -6.96 -2.14 7.47
C ILE A 4 -7.93 -2.43 8.62
N ARG A 5 -7.93 -1.58 9.66
CA ARG A 5 -8.85 -1.74 10.80
C ARG A 5 -10.30 -1.60 10.37
N ASN A 6 -10.59 -0.61 9.53
CA ASN A 6 -11.94 -0.39 9.03
C ASN A 6 -12.41 -1.53 8.12
N ALA A 7 -11.53 -2.03 7.24
CA ALA A 7 -11.80 -3.19 6.40
C ALA A 7 -12.08 -4.46 7.23
N TRP A 8 -11.24 -4.73 8.23
CA TRP A 8 -11.41 -5.84 9.17
C TRP A 8 -12.70 -5.72 10.01
N ALA A 9 -13.03 -4.51 10.48
CA ALA A 9 -14.24 -4.25 11.25
C ALA A 9 -15.51 -4.21 10.41
N GLY A 10 -15.41 -4.01 9.09
CA GLY A 10 -16.54 -3.73 8.22
C GLY A 10 -17.23 -2.40 8.56
N ASP A 11 -16.47 -1.40 8.98
CA ASP A 11 -16.97 -0.08 9.39
C ASP A 11 -16.53 1.00 8.37
N PRO A 12 -17.46 1.68 7.67
CA PRO A 12 -18.92 1.66 7.85
C PRO A 12 -19.67 0.51 7.16
N TYR A 13 -18.99 -0.27 6.32
CA TYR A 13 -19.53 -1.46 5.67
C TYR A 13 -18.40 -2.41 5.27
N ARG A 14 -18.74 -3.66 4.98
CA ARG A 14 -17.77 -4.65 4.48
C ARG A 14 -17.37 -4.33 3.05
N ILE A 15 -16.07 -4.50 2.77
CA ILE A 15 -15.52 -4.52 1.41
C ILE A 15 -15.23 -5.96 1.01
N ASP A 16 -15.33 -6.25 -0.29
CA ASP A 16 -14.90 -7.54 -0.83
C ASP A 16 -13.38 -7.59 -1.03
N THR A 17 -12.77 -6.47 -1.42
CA THR A 17 -11.37 -6.41 -1.84
C THR A 17 -10.65 -5.23 -1.20
N LEU A 18 -9.50 -5.50 -0.59
CA LEU A 18 -8.54 -4.49 -0.17
C LEU A 18 -7.38 -4.45 -1.18
N PHE A 19 -7.24 -3.34 -1.91
CA PHE A 19 -6.08 -3.09 -2.75
C PHE A 19 -5.11 -2.12 -2.07
N MET A 20 -3.85 -2.52 -1.98
CA MET A 20 -2.75 -1.74 -1.42
C MET A 20 -1.68 -1.54 -2.50
N TYR A 21 -1.21 -0.31 -2.67
CA TYR A 21 -0.22 0.08 -3.68
C TYR A 21 0.87 0.93 -3.03
N MET A 22 2.14 0.53 -3.23
CA MET A 22 3.31 1.23 -2.69
C MET A 22 3.22 1.56 -1.19
N SER A 23 2.56 0.68 -0.43
CA SER A 23 2.23 0.93 0.97
C SER A 23 2.65 -0.26 1.84
N ASN A 24 3.84 -0.18 2.45
CA ASN A 24 4.18 -1.12 3.51
C ASN A 24 3.44 -0.72 4.81
N MET A 25 2.14 -1.01 4.87
CA MET A 25 1.25 -0.56 5.95
C MET A 25 1.60 -1.19 7.30
N ALA A 26 2.29 -2.34 7.29
CA ALA A 26 2.82 -3.02 8.47
C ALA A 26 3.89 -2.18 9.22
N TRP A 27 4.57 -1.27 8.49
CA TRP A 27 5.58 -0.35 9.01
C TRP A 27 5.12 1.12 9.03
N ASN A 28 4.45 1.58 7.97
CA ASN A 28 4.21 3.01 7.73
C ASN A 28 2.98 3.59 8.44
N SER A 29 2.05 2.77 8.96
CA SER A 29 0.75 3.32 9.40
C SER A 29 0.20 2.78 10.71
N SER A 30 0.70 1.66 11.24
CA SER A 30 0.17 1.11 12.49
C SER A 30 1.08 1.35 13.71
N MET A 31 2.40 1.48 13.52
CA MET A 31 3.39 1.27 14.60
C MET A 31 3.06 0.04 15.47
N ASN A 32 2.30 -0.91 14.91
CA ASN A 32 1.69 -2.05 15.57
C ASN A 32 1.52 -3.16 14.54
N THR A 33 2.66 -3.70 14.14
CA THR A 33 2.78 -4.76 13.15
C THR A 33 2.01 -6.02 13.58
N VAL A 34 2.02 -6.34 14.88
CA VAL A 34 1.34 -7.54 15.42
C VAL A 34 -0.18 -7.47 15.23
N GLU A 35 -0.81 -6.36 15.62
CA GLU A 35 -2.26 -6.20 15.44
C GLU A 35 -2.65 -6.13 13.96
N THR A 36 -1.80 -5.51 13.12
CA THR A 36 -2.02 -5.46 11.68
C THR A 36 -2.01 -6.85 11.06
N MET A 37 -0.99 -7.66 11.37
CA MET A 37 -0.91 -9.06 10.92
C MET A 37 -2.11 -9.87 11.41
N ALA A 38 -2.50 -9.70 12.68
CA ALA A 38 -3.66 -10.38 13.24
C ALA A 38 -4.93 -10.05 12.43
N MET A 39 -5.21 -8.77 12.16
CA MET A 39 -6.38 -8.35 11.37
C MET A 39 -6.35 -8.86 9.93
N LEU A 40 -5.18 -8.90 9.29
CA LEU A 40 -5.03 -9.43 7.92
C LEU A 40 -5.28 -10.95 7.85
N THR A 41 -5.12 -11.66 8.96
CA THR A 41 -5.31 -13.12 9.04
C THR A 41 -6.57 -13.55 9.81
N ASP A 42 -7.35 -12.61 10.34
CA ASP A 42 -8.49 -12.93 11.21
C ASP A 42 -9.66 -13.50 10.40
N MET A 43 -10.25 -14.57 10.92
CA MET A 43 -11.40 -15.26 10.34
C MET A 43 -12.62 -15.06 11.22
N ASP A 44 -13.80 -14.97 10.61
CA ASP A 44 -15.05 -14.95 11.36
C ASP A 44 -15.52 -16.37 11.75
N ALA A 45 -16.67 -16.46 12.42
CA ALA A 45 -17.21 -17.74 12.89
C ALA A 45 -17.58 -18.72 11.76
N SER A 46 -17.66 -18.26 10.51
CA SER A 46 -17.89 -19.10 9.34
C SER A 46 -16.61 -19.71 8.77
N GLY A 47 -15.44 -19.26 9.23
CA GLY A 47 -14.14 -19.67 8.71
C GLY A 47 -13.63 -18.82 7.54
N GLU A 48 -14.40 -17.81 7.12
CA GLU A 48 -14.01 -16.87 6.08
C GLU A 48 -13.15 -15.74 6.66
N TYR A 49 -12.15 -15.27 5.90
CA TYR A 49 -11.38 -14.10 6.27
C TYR A 49 -12.27 -12.86 6.38
N ARG A 50 -12.03 -12.04 7.41
CA ARG A 50 -12.80 -10.80 7.60
C ARG A 50 -12.59 -9.81 6.47
N ILE A 51 -11.35 -9.73 5.96
CA ILE A 51 -10.98 -9.07 4.71
C ILE A 51 -10.93 -10.16 3.64
N PRO A 52 -11.92 -10.25 2.72
CA PRO A 52 -12.08 -11.46 1.90
C PRO A 52 -11.02 -11.65 0.82
N PHE A 53 -10.46 -10.55 0.29
CA PHE A 53 -9.47 -10.62 -0.78
C PHE A 53 -8.50 -9.44 -0.69
N ILE A 54 -7.19 -9.73 -0.78
CA ILE A 54 -6.13 -8.74 -0.67
C ILE A 54 -5.29 -8.75 -1.96
N ILE A 55 -5.28 -7.61 -2.64
CA ILE A 55 -4.36 -7.34 -3.73
C ILE A 55 -3.26 -6.43 -3.20
N TYR A 56 -2.01 -6.79 -3.48
CA TYR A 56 -0.87 -5.96 -3.10
C TYR A 56 0.08 -5.74 -4.26
N SER A 57 0.36 -4.48 -4.55
CA SER A 57 1.33 -4.08 -5.57
C SER A 57 2.57 -3.46 -4.91
N ASP A 58 3.71 -4.12 -5.10
CA ASP A 58 4.99 -3.79 -4.49
C ASP A 58 6.13 -4.09 -5.47
N ALA A 59 7.19 -3.28 -5.42
CA ALA A 59 8.42 -3.50 -6.18
C ALA A 59 9.35 -4.50 -5.48
N TYR A 60 9.11 -4.78 -4.19
CA TYR A 60 9.92 -5.68 -3.37
C TYR A 60 9.06 -6.70 -2.62
N TYR A 61 9.72 -7.76 -2.15
CA TYR A 61 9.10 -8.69 -1.21
C TYR A 61 9.07 -8.08 0.20
N SER A 62 8.11 -7.19 0.47
CA SER A 62 7.92 -6.61 1.80
C SER A 62 7.16 -7.54 2.73
N GLU A 63 7.12 -7.19 4.02
CA GLU A 63 6.43 -7.96 5.07
C GLU A 63 4.91 -8.05 4.85
N THR A 64 4.34 -7.23 3.96
CA THR A 64 2.91 -7.27 3.61
C THR A 64 2.61 -8.34 2.55
N VAL A 65 3.59 -8.69 1.70
CA VAL A 65 3.44 -9.67 0.60
C VAL A 65 2.91 -11.05 1.06
N PRO A 66 3.36 -11.64 2.19
CA PRO A 66 2.85 -12.92 2.67
C PRO A 66 1.35 -12.95 2.98
N PHE A 67 0.70 -11.79 3.13
CA PHE A 67 -0.71 -11.67 3.48
C PHE A 67 -1.61 -11.38 2.26
N ALA A 68 -1.03 -11.24 1.06
CA ALA A 68 -1.80 -10.95 -0.14
C ALA A 68 -2.22 -12.23 -0.87
N ASP A 69 -3.43 -12.23 -1.41
CA ASP A 69 -3.94 -13.29 -2.28
C ASP A 69 -3.41 -13.13 -3.72
N LEU A 70 -3.23 -11.88 -4.16
CA LEU A 70 -2.66 -11.53 -5.45
C LEU A 70 -1.57 -10.47 -5.29
N VAL A 71 -0.36 -10.81 -5.73
CA VAL A 71 0.78 -9.90 -5.75
C VAL A 71 1.01 -9.41 -7.18
N LEU A 72 0.98 -8.09 -7.37
CA LEU A 72 1.28 -7.45 -8.64
C LEU A 72 2.70 -6.85 -8.57
N PRO A 73 3.68 -7.37 -9.34
CA PRO A 73 5.02 -6.80 -9.35
C PRO A 73 4.96 -5.38 -9.91
N ASP A 74 5.43 -4.40 -9.14
CA ASP A 74 5.52 -3.02 -9.56
C ASP A 74 6.92 -2.65 -10.06
N THR A 75 6.96 -1.62 -10.89
CA THR A 75 8.16 -0.98 -11.40
C THR A 75 8.88 -0.18 -10.31
N THR A 76 10.20 -0.13 -10.40
CA THR A 76 11.04 0.77 -9.63
C THR A 76 10.97 2.20 -10.18
N TYR A 77 11.56 3.14 -9.44
CA TYR A 77 11.61 4.55 -9.86
C TYR A 77 12.45 4.80 -11.13
N LEU A 78 13.20 3.81 -11.64
CA LEU A 78 13.98 3.93 -12.87
C LEU A 78 13.20 3.52 -14.13
N GLU A 79 12.06 2.86 -13.95
CA GLU A 79 11.34 2.14 -15.02
C GLU A 79 10.02 2.81 -15.43
N ARG A 80 9.60 3.89 -14.74
CA ARG A 80 8.24 4.42 -14.87
C ARG A 80 8.15 5.92 -15.14
N HIS A 81 7.07 6.28 -15.82
CA HIS A 81 6.61 7.66 -15.95
C HIS A 81 5.89 8.08 -14.66
N ASP A 82 6.30 9.19 -14.08
CA ASP A 82 5.72 9.73 -12.84
C ASP A 82 5.88 11.26 -12.80
N CYS A 83 5.20 11.92 -11.87
CA CYS A 83 5.43 13.33 -11.57
C CYS A 83 5.53 13.56 -10.06
N ILE A 84 6.47 14.40 -9.66
CA ILE A 84 6.64 14.83 -8.28
C ILE A 84 6.11 16.25 -8.22
N SER A 85 4.90 16.38 -7.67
CA SER A 85 4.27 17.67 -7.47
C SER A 85 4.64 18.26 -6.11
N LEU A 86 4.77 19.59 -6.09
CA LEU A 86 4.81 20.43 -4.90
C LEU A 86 3.75 20.11 -3.85
N LEU A 87 2.58 19.63 -4.27
CA LEU A 87 1.48 19.28 -3.36
C LEU A 87 1.65 17.92 -2.68
N ASP A 88 2.35 16.98 -3.32
CA ASP A 88 2.52 15.61 -2.81
C ASP A 88 3.84 15.46 -2.03
N ARG A 89 4.95 15.93 -2.61
CA ARG A 89 6.30 15.81 -2.07
C ARG A 89 7.07 17.10 -2.40
N PRO A 90 7.00 18.14 -1.56
CA PRO A 90 7.62 19.42 -1.89
C PRO A 90 9.13 19.26 -2.07
N ILE A 91 9.57 19.37 -3.32
CA ILE A 91 10.96 19.55 -3.68
C ILE A 91 11.21 21.05 -3.78
N SER A 92 12.37 21.48 -3.30
CA SER A 92 12.74 22.89 -3.32
C SER A 92 14.17 23.05 -3.79
N HIS A 93 14.41 24.17 -4.45
CA HIS A 93 15.75 24.70 -4.69
C HIS A 93 15.95 25.90 -3.77
N ALA A 94 17.20 26.38 -3.66
CA ALA A 94 17.50 27.60 -2.91
C ALA A 94 16.69 28.82 -3.41
N ASP A 95 16.27 28.80 -4.68
CA ASP A 95 15.59 29.91 -5.34
C ASP A 95 14.05 29.80 -5.35
N GLY A 96 13.49 28.69 -4.87
CA GLY A 96 12.03 28.53 -4.83
C GLY A 96 11.50 27.10 -4.86
N PRO A 97 10.16 26.97 -4.86
CA PRO A 97 9.48 25.68 -5.02
C PRO A 97 9.72 25.09 -6.41
N GLY A 98 9.77 23.76 -6.53
CA GLY A 98 9.95 23.08 -7.80
C GLY A 98 8.97 21.92 -8.03
N ASP A 99 8.64 21.66 -9.29
CA ASP A 99 7.99 20.43 -9.73
C ASP A 99 8.98 19.61 -10.58
N ALA A 100 8.79 18.29 -10.64
CA ALA A 100 9.61 17.42 -11.48
C ALA A 100 8.79 16.35 -12.18
N ILE A 101 9.27 15.95 -13.36
CA ILE A 101 8.83 14.73 -14.03
C ILE A 101 9.83 13.60 -13.73
N ARG A 102 9.35 12.36 -13.75
CA ARG A 102 10.16 11.15 -13.82
C ARG A 102 9.96 10.53 -15.19
N HIS A 103 11.06 10.36 -15.90
CA HIS A 103 11.11 9.65 -17.17
C HIS A 103 11.87 8.34 -16.97
N PRO A 104 11.39 7.20 -17.52
CA PRO A 104 12.11 5.94 -17.45
C PRO A 104 13.52 6.07 -18.03
N VAL A 105 14.50 5.48 -17.36
CA VAL A 105 15.87 5.37 -17.86
C VAL A 105 16.23 3.95 -18.27
N VAL A 106 15.41 2.97 -17.88
CA VAL A 106 15.48 1.56 -18.29
C VAL A 106 14.06 1.03 -18.54
N GLU A 107 13.95 -0.08 -19.29
CA GLU A 107 12.68 -0.79 -19.48
C GLU A 107 12.31 -1.60 -18.21
N PRO A 108 11.00 -1.75 -17.89
CA PRO A 108 10.49 -2.62 -16.82
C PRO A 108 10.85 -4.11 -16.93
#